data_AF-A0A6J4SKC9-F1
#
_entry.id   AF-A0A6J4SKC9-F1
#
_cell.length_a   1.000
_cell.length_b   1.000
_cell.length_c   1.000
_cell.angle_alpha   90.00
_cell.angle_beta   90.00
_cell.angle_gamma   90.00
#
_symmetry.space_group_name_H-M   'P 1'
#
loop_
_entity.id
_entity.type
_entity.pdbx_description
1 polymer ?
#
loop_
_entity_poly.entity_id
_entity_poly.type
_entity_poly.pdbx_seq_one_letter_code
_entity_poly.pdbx_strand_id
1 'polypeptide(L)'
;MEASTSNNVMVNPNRHRAESKATRVAVILLLIVSALLTAVVGVGGSAVLPPSLQFFTFGAIILFFLLAYFVFKWSRGVLAMSAALAVLIAVLSIVASLGWFSRDQVGFKEPLIPAGILGLVCIVLVPVLLLLVAFAMRGFNQAWNIEVAVSEEEANENLASKFDESGRRIQHQDDDEG
;
A
#
# COMPACT_ATOMS: atom_id res chain seq x y z
N MET A 1 46.92 11.01 -19.46
CA MET A 1 45.70 11.41 -18.76
C MET A 1 44.69 10.29 -18.97
N GLU A 2 44.80 9.24 -18.16
CA GLU A 2 43.81 8.16 -18.15
C GLU A 2 42.58 8.72 -17.44
N ALA A 3 41.45 8.79 -18.15
CA ALA A 3 40.19 9.10 -17.53
C ALA A 3 39.89 7.96 -16.55
N SER A 4 40.02 8.22 -15.24
CA SER A 4 39.45 7.35 -14.23
C SER A 4 37.94 7.34 -14.48
N THR A 5 37.45 6.31 -15.18
CA THR A 5 36.04 5.94 -15.21
C THR A 5 35.65 5.71 -13.76
N SER A 6 35.15 6.75 -13.07
CA SER A 6 34.62 6.58 -11.73
C SER A 6 33.44 5.64 -11.89
N ASN A 7 33.55 4.44 -11.32
CA ASN A 7 32.46 3.47 -11.29
C ASN A 7 31.32 4.11 -10.49
N ASN A 8 30.38 4.73 -11.21
CA ASN A 8 29.21 5.33 -10.61
C ASN A 8 28.06 4.32 -10.68
N VAL A 9 27.46 4.03 -9.53
CA VAL A 9 26.32 3.14 -9.40
C VAL A 9 25.07 3.98 -9.19
N MET A 10 23.98 3.60 -9.85
CA MET A 10 22.67 4.20 -9.62
C MET A 10 22.06 3.64 -8.35
N VAL A 11 21.82 4.51 -7.37
CA VAL A 11 21.20 4.15 -6.10
C VAL A 11 19.92 4.95 -5.88
N ASN A 12 19.01 4.44 -5.04
CA ASN A 12 17.80 5.16 -4.63
C ASN A 12 17.91 5.56 -3.14
N PRO A 13 18.47 6.73 -2.80
CA PRO A 13 18.76 7.12 -1.42
C PRO A 13 17.50 7.05 -0.52
N ASN A 14 16.36 7.47 -1.05
CA ASN A 14 15.09 7.50 -0.32
C ASN A 14 14.57 6.12 0.10
N ARG A 15 15.03 5.02 -0.51
CA ARG A 15 14.65 3.66 -0.09
C ARG A 15 15.41 3.18 1.15
N HIS A 16 16.54 3.81 1.47
CA HIS A 16 17.37 3.44 2.62
C HIS A 16 16.90 4.10 3.91
N ARG A 17 16.16 5.22 3.82
CA ARG A 17 15.57 5.95 4.95
C ARG A 17 14.63 5.07 5.77
N ALA A 18 14.72 5.21 7.10
CA ALA A 18 13.88 4.46 8.04
C ALA A 18 12.38 4.75 7.81
N GLU A 19 12.02 6.01 7.55
CA GLU A 19 10.64 6.41 7.28
C GLU A 19 10.04 5.73 6.05
N SER A 20 10.78 5.62 4.95
CA SER A 20 10.31 4.96 3.73
C SER A 20 10.06 3.47 3.93
N LYS A 21 10.95 2.81 4.69
CA LYS A 21 10.78 1.39 5.07
C LYS A 21 9.55 1.22 5.97
N ALA A 22 9.36 2.10 6.95
CA ALA A 22 8.21 2.06 7.84
C ALA A 22 6.88 2.27 7.08
N THR A 23 6.80 3.29 6.22
CA THR A 23 5.62 3.54 5.39
C THR A 23 5.32 2.35 4.48
N ARG A 24 6.35 1.76 3.86
CA ARG A 24 6.19 0.57 3.01
C ARG A 24 5.60 -0.61 3.78
N VAL A 25 6.12 -0.90 4.98
CA VAL A 25 5.59 -1.97 5.84
C VAL A 25 4.13 -1.68 6.22
N ALA A 26 3.82 -0.44 6.61
CA ALA A 26 2.45 -0.05 6.95
C ALA A 26 1.48 -0.26 5.78
N VAL A 27 1.84 0.16 4.56
CA VAL A 27 1.01 -0.03 3.35
C VAL A 27 0.81 -1.53 3.07
N ILE A 28 1.86 -2.35 3.16
CA ILE A 28 1.77 -3.80 2.94
C ILE A 28 0.80 -4.43 3.96
N LEU A 29 0.94 -4.09 5.25
CA LEU A 29 0.06 -4.59 6.30
C LEU A 29 -1.39 -4.20 6.05
N LEU A 30 -1.64 -2.94 5.69
CA LEU A 30 -2.99 -2.43 5.39
C LEU A 30 -3.61 -3.14 4.18
N LEU A 31 -2.84 -3.42 3.13
CA LEU A 31 -3.30 -4.19 1.97
C LEU A 31 -3.68 -5.63 2.36
N ILE A 32 -2.84 -6.30 3.16
CA ILE A 32 -3.13 -7.67 3.64
C ILE A 32 -4.37 -7.69 4.52
N VAL A 33 -4.48 -6.77 5.49
CA VAL A 33 -5.67 -6.69 6.36
C VAL A 33 -6.93 -6.42 5.53
N SER A 34 -6.85 -5.52 4.54
CA SER A 34 -7.96 -5.26 3.61
C SER A 34 -8.37 -6.50 2.82
N ALA A 35 -7.39 -7.28 2.34
CA ALA A 35 -7.63 -8.54 1.63
C ALA A 35 -8.33 -9.56 2.54
N LEU A 36 -7.88 -9.70 3.79
CA LEU A 36 -8.43 -10.65 4.75
C LEU A 36 -9.85 -10.28 5.17
N LEU A 37 -10.12 -9.01 5.46
CA LEU A 37 -11.47 -8.54 5.77
C LEU A 37 -12.41 -8.75 4.58
N THR A 38 -11.94 -8.44 3.36
CA THR A 38 -12.71 -8.71 2.13
C THR A 38 -12.95 -10.21 1.93
N ALA A 39 -11.99 -11.06 2.29
CA ALA A 39 -12.14 -12.51 2.25
C ALA A 39 -13.17 -13.05 3.24
N VAL A 40 -13.23 -12.50 4.46
CA VAL A 40 -14.29 -12.83 5.42
C VAL A 40 -15.66 -12.52 4.82
N VAL A 41 -15.81 -11.37 4.15
CA VAL A 41 -17.08 -11.00 3.47
C VAL A 41 -17.39 -11.93 2.29
N GLY A 42 -16.40 -12.20 1.43
CA GLY A 42 -16.58 -13.04 0.25
C GLY A 42 -16.91 -14.49 0.58
N VAL A 43 -16.15 -15.09 1.51
CA VAL A 43 -16.38 -16.48 1.96
C VAL A 43 -17.66 -16.56 2.79
N GLY A 44 -17.85 -15.65 3.74
CA GLY A 44 -19.03 -15.64 4.61
C GLY A 44 -20.34 -15.42 3.85
N GLY A 45 -20.33 -14.56 2.83
CA GLY A 45 -21.50 -14.29 1.98
C GLY A 45 -21.70 -15.29 0.83
N SER A 46 -20.73 -16.14 0.51
CA SER A 46 -20.73 -16.99 -0.70
C SER A 46 -21.99 -17.85 -0.87
N ALA A 47 -22.61 -18.31 0.22
CA ALA A 47 -23.81 -19.14 0.16
C ALA A 47 -25.05 -18.40 -0.40
N VAL A 48 -25.04 -17.06 -0.35
CA VAL A 48 -26.19 -16.21 -0.70
C VAL A 48 -25.86 -15.18 -1.79
N LEU A 49 -24.58 -14.87 -2.00
CA LEU A 49 -24.14 -13.92 -3.01
C LEU A 49 -24.30 -14.51 -4.42
N PRO A 50 -24.76 -13.72 -5.40
CA PRO A 50 -24.80 -14.17 -6.78
C PRO A 50 -23.38 -14.42 -7.32
N PRO A 51 -23.19 -15.36 -8.27
CA PRO A 51 -21.85 -15.72 -8.78
C PRO A 51 -21.05 -14.54 -9.33
N SER A 52 -21.73 -13.57 -9.96
CA SER A 52 -21.09 -12.35 -10.47
C SER A 52 -20.45 -11.52 -9.35
N LEU A 53 -21.14 -11.35 -8.22
CA LEU A 53 -20.64 -10.57 -7.10
C LEU A 53 -19.51 -11.30 -6.35
N GLN A 54 -19.57 -12.63 -6.30
CA GLN A 54 -18.47 -13.45 -5.79
C GLN A 54 -17.22 -13.26 -6.64
N PHE A 55 -17.33 -13.28 -7.98
CA PHE A 55 -16.21 -13.07 -8.88
C PHE A 55 -15.51 -11.72 -8.62
N PHE A 56 -16.27 -10.62 -8.51
CA PHE A 56 -15.69 -9.31 -8.18
C PHE A 56 -15.04 -9.29 -6.80
N THR A 57 -15.64 -9.93 -5.80
CA THR A 57 -15.11 -9.97 -4.43
C THR A 57 -13.80 -10.75 -4.37
N PHE A 58 -13.75 -11.95 -4.95
CA PHE A 58 -12.52 -12.74 -5.03
C PHE A 58 -11.44 -12.08 -5.89
N GLY A 59 -11.84 -11.41 -6.98
CA GLY A 59 -10.93 -10.58 -7.77
C GLY A 59 -10.28 -9.46 -6.95
N ALA A 60 -11.06 -8.76 -6.13
CA ALA A 60 -10.53 -7.70 -5.26
C ALA A 60 -9.55 -8.25 -4.21
N ILE A 61 -9.82 -9.42 -3.63
CA ILE A 61 -8.91 -10.09 -2.67
C ILE A 61 -7.56 -10.39 -3.33
N ILE A 62 -7.59 -11.02 -4.50
CA ILE A 62 -6.37 -11.33 -5.27
C ILE A 62 -5.63 -10.04 -5.61
N LEU A 63 -6.35 -9.01 -6.05
CA LEU A 63 -5.75 -7.73 -6.40
C LEU A 63 -5.07 -7.06 -5.21
N PHE A 64 -5.66 -7.07 -4.01
CA PHE A 64 -4.99 -6.55 -2.81
C PHE A 64 -3.68 -7.28 -2.51
N PHE A 65 -3.64 -8.61 -2.61
CA PHE A 65 -2.41 -9.37 -2.43
C PHE A 65 -1.37 -9.09 -3.52
N LEU A 66 -1.79 -8.96 -4.77
CA LEU A 66 -0.91 -8.59 -5.88
C LEU A 66 -0.28 -7.21 -5.64
N LEU A 67 -1.09 -6.21 -5.26
CA LEU A 67 -0.59 -4.88 -4.92
C LEU A 67 0.38 -4.95 -3.74
N ALA A 68 0.07 -5.73 -2.69
CA ALA A 68 0.98 -5.92 -1.55
C ALA A 68 2.34 -6.48 -1.98
N TYR A 69 2.33 -7.49 -2.86
CA TYR A 69 3.54 -8.05 -3.45
C TYR A 69 4.34 -7.02 -4.26
N PHE A 70 3.68 -6.19 -5.06
CA PHE A 70 4.37 -5.18 -5.85
C PHE A 70 4.89 -4.01 -5.01
N VAL A 71 4.20 -3.60 -3.94
CA VAL A 71 4.75 -2.67 -2.93
C VAL A 71 5.96 -3.30 -2.25
N PHE A 72 5.91 -4.60 -1.96
CA PHE A 72 7.07 -5.34 -1.49
C PHE A 72 8.21 -5.35 -2.53
N LYS A 73 7.95 -5.29 -3.83
CA LYS A 73 9.00 -5.16 -4.85
C LYS A 73 9.45 -3.72 -5.14
N TRP A 74 9.07 -2.73 -4.33
CA TRP A 74 9.36 -1.31 -4.58
C TRP A 74 8.80 -0.79 -5.91
N SER A 75 7.65 -1.31 -6.35
CA SER A 75 7.00 -0.85 -7.58
C SER A 75 6.30 0.48 -7.38
N ARG A 76 6.54 1.43 -8.30
CA ARG A 76 6.22 2.86 -8.16
C ARG A 76 4.74 3.17 -8.35
N GLY A 77 4.12 2.65 -9.42
CA GLY A 77 2.72 2.94 -9.75
C GLY A 77 1.72 2.34 -8.77
N VAL A 78 2.16 1.41 -7.93
CA VAL A 78 1.30 0.57 -7.12
C VAL A 78 0.74 1.30 -5.89
N LEU A 79 1.43 2.32 -5.38
CA LEU A 79 0.90 3.13 -4.27
C LEU A 79 -0.36 3.90 -4.69
N ALA A 80 -0.30 4.60 -5.84
CA ALA A 80 -1.45 5.32 -6.36
C ALA A 80 -2.60 4.38 -6.75
N MET A 81 -2.29 3.23 -7.38
CA MET A 81 -3.30 2.20 -7.67
C MET A 81 -3.94 1.65 -6.39
N SER A 82 -3.16 1.44 -5.34
CA SER A 82 -3.66 0.97 -4.04
C SER A 82 -4.61 1.97 -3.41
N ALA A 83 -4.28 3.27 -3.45
CA ALA A 83 -5.17 4.32 -2.96
C ALA A 83 -6.48 4.37 -3.76
N ALA A 84 -6.41 4.32 -5.10
CA ALA A 84 -7.59 4.33 -5.96
C ALA A 84 -8.50 3.11 -5.71
N LEU A 85 -7.91 1.91 -5.64
CA LEU A 85 -8.66 0.69 -5.30
C LEU A 85 -9.27 0.80 -3.91
N ALA A 86 -8.55 1.32 -2.92
CA ALA A 86 -9.04 1.45 -1.56
C ALA A 86 -10.26 2.37 -1.48
N VAL A 87 -10.25 3.50 -2.20
CA VAL A 87 -11.42 4.39 -2.29
C VAL A 87 -12.61 3.67 -2.93
N LEU A 88 -12.39 2.96 -4.05
CA LEU A 88 -13.45 2.21 -4.73
C LEU A 88 -14.08 1.17 -3.79
N ILE A 89 -13.26 0.35 -3.14
CA ILE A 89 -13.75 -0.70 -2.22
C ILE A 89 -14.40 -0.07 -0.98
N ALA A 90 -13.92 1.08 -0.49
CA ALA A 90 -14.52 1.74 0.68
C ALA A 90 -15.96 2.16 0.40
N VAL A 91 -16.22 2.77 -0.76
CA VAL A 91 -17.58 3.15 -1.18
C VAL A 91 -18.47 1.92 -1.32
N LEU A 92 -17.98 0.85 -1.96
CA LEU A 92 -18.73 -0.40 -2.09
C LEU A 92 -19.00 -1.05 -0.73
N SER A 93 -18.07 -0.96 0.21
CA SER A 93 -18.21 -1.51 1.57
C SER A 93 -19.30 -0.78 2.37
N ILE A 94 -19.41 0.55 2.20
CA ILE A 94 -20.50 1.32 2.82
C ILE A 94 -21.86 0.80 2.34
N VAL A 95 -22.06 0.69 1.02
CA VAL A 95 -23.32 0.20 0.44
C VAL A 95 -23.59 -1.26 0.85
N ALA A 96 -22.56 -2.11 0.84
CA ALA A 96 -22.66 -3.50 1.24
C ALA A 96 -23.06 -3.67 2.71
N SER A 97 -22.53 -2.82 3.61
CA SER A 97 -22.87 -2.87 5.03
C SER A 97 -24.38 -2.69 5.27
N LEU A 98 -24.99 -1.71 4.60
CA LEU A 98 -26.43 -1.45 4.66
C LEU A 98 -27.24 -2.64 4.15
N GLY A 99 -26.77 -3.27 3.07
CA GLY A 99 -27.39 -4.47 2.49
C GLY A 99 -27.34 -5.68 3.43
N TRP A 100 -26.22 -5.89 4.12
CA TRP A 100 -26.08 -6.99 5.08
C TRP A 100 -26.96 -6.82 6.32
N PHE A 101 -27.01 -5.63 6.91
CA PHE A 101 -27.89 -5.37 8.05
C PHE A 101 -29.37 -5.49 7.69
N SER A 102 -29.75 -5.10 6.47
CA SER A 102 -31.12 -5.27 5.99
C SER A 102 -31.51 -6.76 5.83
N ARG A 103 -30.51 -7.63 5.62
CA ARG A 103 -30.69 -9.09 5.48
C ARG A 103 -30.71 -9.82 6.82
N ASP A 104 -30.37 -9.15 7.92
CA ASP A 104 -30.34 -9.71 9.27
C ASP A 104 -31.75 -9.77 9.88
N GLN A 105 -32.65 -10.45 9.17
CA GLN A 105 -34.06 -10.59 9.49
C GLN A 105 -34.54 -12.01 9.21
N VAL A 106 -35.62 -12.41 9.88
CA VAL A 106 -36.23 -13.72 9.70
C VAL A 106 -36.80 -13.86 8.28
N GLY A 107 -36.55 -15.00 7.63
CA GLY A 107 -37.08 -15.32 6.30
C GLY A 107 -36.08 -15.13 5.15
N PHE A 108 -34.89 -14.60 5.40
CA PHE A 108 -33.79 -14.62 4.42
C PHE A 108 -33.00 -15.92 4.47
N LYS A 109 -32.48 -16.34 3.32
CA LYS A 109 -31.48 -17.43 3.27
C LYS A 109 -30.26 -17.00 4.06
N GLU A 110 -29.84 -17.84 5.01
CA GLU A 110 -28.72 -17.56 5.88
C GLU A 110 -27.37 -17.69 5.14
N PRO A 111 -26.48 -16.69 5.29
CA PRO A 111 -25.07 -16.80 4.90
C PRO A 111 -24.29 -17.73 5.84
N LEU A 112 -23.04 -18.06 5.48
CA LEU A 112 -22.16 -18.90 6.30
C LEU A 112 -21.74 -18.20 7.60
N ILE A 113 -21.63 -16.87 7.57
CA ILE A 113 -21.37 -16.01 8.72
C ILE A 113 -22.59 -15.10 8.90
N PRO A 114 -23.12 -14.90 10.13
CA PRO A 114 -24.30 -14.07 10.38
C PRO A 114 -24.25 -12.72 9.65
N ALA A 115 -25.38 -12.32 9.06
CA ALA A 115 -25.46 -11.14 8.21
C ALA A 115 -25.06 -9.86 8.97
N GLY A 116 -25.47 -9.70 10.22
CA GLY A 116 -25.03 -8.60 11.08
C GLY A 116 -23.51 -8.52 11.25
N ILE A 117 -22.81 -9.66 11.39
CA ILE A 117 -21.35 -9.70 11.49
C ILE A 117 -20.70 -9.29 10.16
N LEU A 118 -21.24 -9.75 9.02
CA LEU A 118 -20.77 -9.34 7.70
C LEU A 118 -20.92 -7.82 7.49
N GLY A 119 -22.04 -7.25 7.92
CA GLY A 119 -22.26 -5.81 7.92
C GLY A 119 -21.24 -5.05 8.77
N LEU A 120 -20.93 -5.55 9.98
CA LEU A 120 -19.91 -4.98 10.85
C LEU A 120 -18.50 -5.06 10.24
N VAL A 121 -18.14 -6.18 9.62
CA VAL A 121 -16.85 -6.33 8.91
C VAL A 121 -16.75 -5.31 7.77
N CYS A 122 -17.82 -5.08 7.02
CA CYS A 122 -17.87 -4.03 6.00
C CYS A 122 -17.66 -2.63 6.60
N ILE A 123 -18.26 -2.31 7.76
CA ILE A 123 -18.02 -1.04 8.45
C ILE A 123 -16.57 -0.91 8.88
N VAL A 124 -15.97 -1.93 9.47
CA VAL A 124 -14.56 -1.93 9.92
C VAL A 124 -13.58 -1.84 8.74
N LEU A 125 -13.94 -2.41 7.59
CA LEU A 125 -13.13 -2.31 6.38
C LEU A 125 -12.97 -0.85 5.90
N VAL A 126 -13.98 0.01 6.07
CA VAL A 126 -13.93 1.41 5.63
C VAL A 126 -12.76 2.20 6.26
N PRO A 127 -12.61 2.30 7.60
CA PRO A 127 -11.48 3.01 8.19
C PRO A 127 -10.13 2.38 7.84
N VAL A 128 -10.04 1.06 7.69
CA VAL A 128 -8.80 0.40 7.23
C VAL A 128 -8.41 0.87 5.82
N LEU A 129 -9.39 1.00 4.92
CA LEU A 129 -9.15 1.49 3.56
C LEU A 129 -8.79 2.98 3.55
N LEU A 130 -9.39 3.80 4.42
CA LEU A 130 -9.01 5.21 4.56
C LEU A 130 -7.58 5.36 5.08
N LEU A 131 -7.17 4.52 6.04
CA LEU A 131 -5.77 4.47 6.49
C LEU A 131 -4.85 4.03 5.35
N LEU A 132 -5.25 3.03 4.56
CA LEU A 132 -4.48 2.61 3.37
C LEU A 132 -4.28 3.77 2.40
N VAL A 133 -5.33 4.55 2.11
CA VAL A 133 -5.23 5.75 1.27
C VAL A 133 -4.23 6.73 1.86
N ALA A 134 -4.35 7.08 3.15
CA ALA A 134 -3.47 8.05 3.80
C ALA A 134 -1.99 7.63 3.75
N PHE A 135 -1.69 6.37 4.07
CA PHE A 135 -0.32 5.86 4.04
C PHE A 135 0.22 5.67 2.62
N ALA A 136 -0.62 5.30 1.65
CA ALA A 136 -0.23 5.21 0.25
C ALA A 136 0.13 6.59 -0.31
N MET A 137 -0.66 7.63 -0.01
CA MET A 137 -0.36 9.01 -0.40
C MET A 137 0.91 9.54 0.28
N ARG A 138 1.11 9.22 1.57
CA ARG A 138 2.37 9.53 2.26
C ARG A 138 3.57 8.87 1.58
N GLY A 139 3.48 7.58 1.26
CA GLY A 139 4.56 6.85 0.57
C GLY A 139 4.83 7.38 -0.83
N PHE A 140 3.78 7.80 -1.55
CA PHE A 140 3.92 8.39 -2.88
C PHE A 140 4.72 9.70 -2.84
N ASN A 141 4.47 10.53 -1.81
CA ASN A 141 5.20 11.79 -1.60
C ASN A 141 6.65 11.61 -1.13
N GLN A 142 7.07 10.41 -0.72
CA GLN A 142 8.47 10.12 -0.31
C GLN A 142 9.43 9.88 -1.48
N ALA A 143 8.97 10.10 -2.73
CA ALA A 143 9.80 10.11 -3.92
C ALA A 143 10.78 8.92 -4.05
N TRP A 144 10.29 7.69 -3.88
CA TRP A 144 11.08 6.44 -4.01
C TRP A 144 11.65 6.20 -5.42
N ASN A 145 11.31 7.07 -6.37
CA ASN A 145 11.74 7.07 -7.76
C ASN A 145 13.08 7.74 -7.98
N ILE A 146 13.51 8.62 -7.08
CA ILE A 146 14.71 9.42 -7.29
C ILE A 146 15.92 8.48 -7.30
N GLU A 147 16.64 8.50 -8.42
CA GLU A 147 17.88 7.77 -8.66
C GLU A 147 18.99 8.80 -8.74
N VAL A 148 20.07 8.53 -8.01
CA VAL A 148 21.25 9.39 -8.01
C VAL A 148 22.45 8.52 -8.34
N ALA A 149 23.31 9.04 -9.22
CA ALA A 149 24.60 8.43 -9.50
C ALA A 149 25.58 8.81 -8.39
N VAL A 150 26.11 7.81 -7.70
CA VAL A 150 27.14 7.96 -6.66
C VAL A 150 28.32 7.05 -6.97
N SER A 151 29.51 7.36 -6.49
CA SER A 151 30.65 6.44 -6.64
C SER A 151 30.41 5.13 -5.89
N GLU A 152 31.04 4.03 -6.32
CA GLU A 152 30.94 2.73 -5.63
C GLU A 152 31.33 2.79 -4.14
N GLU A 153 32.32 3.61 -3.79
CA GLU A 153 32.72 3.84 -2.40
C GLU A 153 31.61 4.53 -1.60
N GLU A 154 31.01 5.59 -2.15
CA GLU A 154 29.89 6.29 -1.51
C GLU A 154 28.63 5.43 -1.40
N ALA A 155 28.41 4.49 -2.32
CA ALA A 155 27.28 3.58 -2.30
C ALA A 155 27.28 2.64 -1.07
N ASN A 156 28.46 2.35 -0.51
CA ASN A 156 28.62 1.51 0.68
C ASN A 156 28.52 2.30 2.00
N GLU A 157 28.47 3.63 1.95
CA GLU A 157 28.29 4.48 3.11
C GLU A 157 26.81 4.82 3.37
N ASN A 158 26.51 5.51 4.48
CA ASN A 158 25.13 5.86 4.84
C ASN A 158 24.54 6.94 3.91
N LEU A 159 24.07 6.53 2.73
CA LEU A 159 23.50 7.40 1.69
C LEU A 159 22.33 8.25 2.18
N ALA A 160 21.57 7.79 3.18
CA ALA A 160 20.39 8.49 3.66
C ALA A 160 20.71 9.84 4.33
N SER A 161 21.92 10.01 4.89
CA SER A 161 22.34 11.28 5.52
C SER A 161 23.00 12.25 4.55
N LYS A 162 23.39 11.79 3.35
CA LYS A 162 24.12 12.62 2.36
C LYS A 162 23.23 13.32 1.33
N PHE A 163 21.98 12.88 1.18
CA PHE A 163 21.05 13.41 0.17
C PHE A 163 19.78 13.92 0.82
N ASP A 164 19.28 15.07 0.36
CA ASP A 164 17.96 15.60 0.73
C ASP A 164 16.83 14.77 0.05
N GLU A 165 15.57 15.04 0.39
CA GLU A 165 14.42 14.29 -0.16
C GLU A 165 14.28 14.45 -1.68
N SER A 166 14.84 15.51 -2.26
CA SER A 166 14.87 15.78 -3.69
C SER A 166 16.04 15.11 -4.42
N GLY A 167 16.90 14.38 -3.70
CA GLY A 167 18.09 13.73 -4.27
C GLY A 167 19.26 14.66 -4.49
N ARG A 168 19.24 15.89 -3.96
CA ARG A 168 20.40 16.78 -3.97
C ARG A 168 21.33 16.41 -2.83
N ARG A 169 22.64 16.49 -3.06
CA ARG A 169 23.62 16.34 -1.98
C ARG A 169 23.38 17.43 -0.95
N ILE A 170 23.30 17.03 0.31
CA ILE A 170 23.39 17.97 1.44
C ILE A 170 24.84 18.42 1.45
N GLN A 171 25.11 19.63 0.98
CA GLN A 171 26.40 20.26 1.20
C GLN A 171 26.54 20.42 2.71
N HIS A 172 27.36 19.58 3.35
CA HIS A 172 28.05 20.05 4.53
C HIS A 172 28.96 21.15 4.00
N GLN A 173 28.53 22.38 4.24
CA GLN A 173 29.41 23.52 4.20
C GLN A 173 30.45 23.21 5.29
N ASP A 174 31.55 22.56 4.88
CA ASP A 174 32.78 22.62 5.63
C ASP A 174 33.19 24.10 5.52
N ASP A 175 32.58 24.91 6.38
CA ASP A 175 33.04 26.23 6.76
C ASP A 175 34.35 26.03 7.53
N ASP A 176 35.39 25.65 6.79
CA ASP A 176 36.77 25.82 7.19
C ASP A 176 37.53 26.18 5.92
N GLU A 177 37.76 27.48 5.74
CA GLU A 177 39.11 28.05 5.70
C GLU A 177 39.11 29.46 5.07
N GLY A 178 39.38 30.48 5.90
CA GLY A 178 39.87 31.79 5.45
C GLY A 178 39.36 33.00 6.19
#